data_AF-A0A5C2HIS3-F1
#
_entry.id   AF-A0A5C2HIS3-F1
#
_cell.length_a   1.000
_cell.length_b   1.000
_cell.length_c   1.000
_cell.angle_alpha   90.00
_cell.angle_beta   90.00
_cell.angle_gamma   90.00
#
_symmetry.space_group_name_H-M   'P 1'
#
loop_
_entity.id
_entity.type
_entity.pdbx_description
1 polymer ?
#
loop_
_entity_poly.entity_id
_entity_poly.type
_entity_poly.pdbx_seq_one_letter_code
_entity_poly.pdbx_strand_id
1 'polypeptide(L)'
;MRFPVVLHSDDGVRFGVTVPDLPGCFSSGDSFDSALDSVLEAIDLHLEGLTEDGGEVPVPRAIAEHRTNPDYADGVWAAVDVDVSRYDGRSEKINITLPRRLLAKIDDYARTHGATRSGFLADAARAAMR
;
A
#
# COMPACT_ATOMS: atom_id res chain seq x y z
N MET A 1 0.04 0.53 -3.80
CA MET A 1 0.64 -0.64 -3.11
C MET A 1 -0.48 -1.45 -2.48
N ARG A 2 -0.25 -2.74 -2.20
CA ARG A 2 -1.21 -3.61 -1.52
C ARG A 2 -0.74 -3.87 -0.10
N PHE A 3 -1.51 -3.40 0.88
CA PHE A 3 -1.25 -3.66 2.29
C PHE A 3 -2.03 -4.90 2.74
N PRO A 4 -1.36 -5.94 3.26
CA PRO A 4 -2.04 -6.99 3.99
C PRO A 4 -2.74 -6.41 5.21
N VAL A 5 -3.99 -6.83 5.42
CA VAL A 5 -4.74 -6.53 6.64
C VAL A 5 -5.31 -7.82 7.20
N VAL A 6 -5.42 -7.90 8.52
CA VAL A 6 -6.05 -9.00 9.22
C VAL A 6 -7.29 -8.50 9.95
N LEU A 7 -8.39 -9.20 9.77
CA LEU A 7 -9.68 -8.90 10.38
C LEU A 7 -10.02 -9.96 11.42
N HIS A 8 -10.40 -9.52 12.61
CA HIS A 8 -10.88 -10.38 13.69
C HIS A 8 -12.32 -10.01 14.05
N SER A 9 -13.10 -11.01 14.44
CA SER A 9 -14.49 -10.82 14.86
C SER A 9 -14.84 -11.82 15.96
N ASP A 10 -15.47 -11.31 17.02
CA ASP A 10 -15.97 -12.14 18.12
C ASP A 10 -17.43 -12.60 17.90
N ASP A 11 -18.21 -11.84 17.12
CA ASP A 11 -19.64 -12.05 16.91
C ASP A 11 -20.01 -12.39 15.45
N GLY A 12 -19.04 -12.37 14.54
CA GLY A 12 -19.22 -12.59 13.10
C GLY A 12 -19.89 -11.43 12.36
N VAL A 13 -20.18 -10.31 13.04
CA VAL A 13 -20.87 -9.14 12.48
C VAL A 13 -19.94 -7.94 12.46
N ARG A 14 -19.31 -7.63 13.59
CA ARG A 14 -18.36 -6.52 13.72
C ARG A 14 -16.95 -7.03 13.56
N PHE A 15 -16.14 -6.27 12.84
CA PHE A 15 -14.77 -6.63 12.54
C PHE A 15 -13.83 -5.55 13.04
N GLY A 16 -12.82 -5.94 13.81
CA GLY A 16 -11.63 -5.13 14.05
C GLY A 16 -10.60 -5.45 12.98
N VAL A 17 -9.87 -4.43 12.51
CA VAL A 17 -8.85 -4.57 11.47
C VAL A 17 -7.51 -4.09 11.98
N THR A 18 -6.47 -4.87 11.73
CA THR A 18 -5.08 -4.51 12.00
C THR A 18 -4.28 -4.51 10.70
N VAL A 19 -3.37 -3.54 10.56
CA VAL A 19 -2.42 -3.46 9.44
C VAL A 19 -1.02 -3.83 9.96
N PRO A 20 -0.53 -5.06 9.75
CA PRO A 20 0.72 -5.53 10.36
C PRO A 20 1.96 -4.71 9.98
N ASP A 21 1.98 -4.16 8.77
CA ASP A 21 3.11 -3.36 8.26
C ASP A 21 3.00 -1.86 8.61
N LEU A 22 1.91 -1.46 9.29
CA LEU A 22 1.73 -0.11 9.85
C LEU A 22 1.42 -0.21 11.34
N PRO A 23 2.42 -0.41 12.21
CA PRO A 23 2.22 -0.53 13.65
C PRO A 23 1.45 0.66 14.22
N GLY A 24 0.34 0.40 14.92
CA GLY A 24 -0.54 1.44 15.43
C GLY A 24 -1.70 1.83 14.50
N CYS A 25 -1.74 1.31 13.27
CA CYS A 25 -2.86 1.49 12.36
C CYS A 25 -3.91 0.39 12.57
N PHE A 26 -5.03 0.78 13.17
CA PHE A 26 -6.18 -0.07 13.45
C PHE A 26 -7.46 0.62 13.01
N SER A 27 -8.46 -0.17 12.62
CA SER A 27 -9.81 0.31 12.36
C SER A 27 -10.84 -0.73 12.78
N SER A 28 -12.12 -0.42 12.59
CA SER A 28 -13.20 -1.38 12.80
C SER A 28 -14.41 -1.02 11.94
N GLY A 29 -15.29 -1.98 11.69
CA GLY A 29 -16.56 -1.75 11.02
C GLY A 29 -17.67 -2.69 11.49
N ASP A 30 -18.92 -2.30 11.23
CA ASP A 30 -20.14 -3.05 11.56
C ASP A 30 -20.46 -4.19 10.59
N SER A 31 -19.61 -4.37 9.59
CA SER A 31 -19.61 -5.43 8.60
C SER A 31 -18.20 -5.59 8.03
N PHE A 32 -17.95 -6.72 7.37
CA PHE A 32 -16.67 -6.98 6.71
C PHE A 32 -16.29 -5.88 5.71
N ASP A 33 -17.23 -5.50 4.83
CA ASP A 33 -16.99 -4.47 3.80
C ASP A 33 -16.74 -3.10 4.45
N SER A 34 -17.58 -2.69 5.42
CA SER A 34 -17.37 -1.41 6.11
C SER A 34 -16.04 -1.34 6.88
N ALA A 35 -15.53 -2.49 7.35
CA ALA A 35 -14.25 -2.56 8.03
C ALA A 35 -13.08 -2.38 7.04
N LEU A 36 -13.22 -2.90 5.81
CA LEU A 36 -12.26 -2.65 4.72
C LEU A 36 -12.28 -1.19 4.25
N ASP A 37 -13.45 -0.56 4.15
CA ASP A 37 -13.55 0.87 3.83
C ASP A 37 -12.89 1.71 4.95
N SER A 38 -13.17 1.36 6.21
CA SER A 38 -12.62 2.07 7.36
C SER A 38 -11.11 1.89 7.51
N VAL A 39 -10.55 0.71 7.19
CA VAL A 39 -9.10 0.51 7.24
C VAL A 39 -8.38 1.25 6.12
N LEU A 40 -9.00 1.42 4.95
CA LEU A 40 -8.43 2.23 3.87
C LEU A 40 -8.23 3.67 4.33
N GLU A 41 -9.24 4.29 4.95
CA GLU A 41 -9.13 5.64 5.52
C GLU A 41 -8.09 5.70 6.65
N ALA A 42 -8.03 4.68 7.52
CA ALA A 42 -7.05 4.62 8.60
C ALA A 42 -5.60 4.49 8.08
N ILE A 43 -5.38 3.73 7.01
CA ILE A 43 -4.08 3.63 6.34
C ILE A 43 -3.72 5.00 5.75
N ASP A 44 -4.65 5.65 5.04
CA ASP A 44 -4.39 6.93 4.41
C ASP A 44 -3.98 8.00 5.44
N LEU A 45 -4.70 8.09 6.56
CA LEU A 45 -4.39 9.01 7.66
C LEU A 45 -3.04 8.69 8.32
N HIS A 46 -2.74 7.40 8.52
CA HIS A 46 -1.49 6.98 9.14
C HIS A 46 -0.28 7.30 8.26
N LEU A 47 -0.38 7.08 6.95
CA LEU A 47 0.67 7.42 5.99
C LEU A 47 0.87 8.94 5.87
N GLU A 48 -0.21 9.72 5.91
CA GLU A 48 -0.12 11.18 5.94
C GLU A 48 0.71 11.65 7.14
N GLY A 49 0.33 11.26 8.36
CA GLY A 49 1.07 11.63 9.57
C GLY A 49 2.53 11.14 9.55
N LEU A 50 2.77 9.91 9.09
CA LEU A 50 4.13 9.36 8.98
C LEU A 50 5.03 10.21 8.06
N THR A 51 4.48 10.68 6.94
CA THR A 51 5.24 11.51 5.99
C THR A 51 5.36 12.97 6.41
N GLU A 52 4.37 13.53 7.13
CA GLU A 52 4.48 14.85 7.75
C GLU A 52 5.60 14.91 8.80
N ASP A 53 5.80 13.82 9.54
CA ASP A 53 6.89 13.66 10.50
C ASP A 53 8.26 13.37 9.83
N GLY A 54 8.32 13.31 8.50
CA GLY A 54 9.54 13.04 7.72
C GLY A 54 9.93 11.55 7.65
N GLY A 55 9.02 10.66 8.01
CA GLY A 55 9.17 9.22 7.83
C GLY A 55 8.94 8.77 6.38
N GLU A 56 9.32 7.53 6.08
CA GLU A 56 9.11 6.91 4.76
C GLU A 56 7.92 5.95 4.78
N VAL A 57 7.19 5.87 3.66
CA VAL A 57 6.12 4.88 3.50
C VAL A 57 6.72 3.47 3.52
N PRO A 58 6.33 2.59 4.45
CA PRO A 58 6.91 1.26 4.54
C PRO A 58 6.47 0.38 3.38
N VAL A 59 7.32 -0.58 3.03
CA VAL A 59 7.03 -1.60 2.02
C VAL A 59 6.21 -2.72 2.66
N PRO A 60 4.91 -2.91 2.31
CA PRO A 60 4.15 -4.05 2.77
C PRO A 60 4.77 -5.38 2.37
N ARG A 61 4.82 -6.28 3.34
CA ARG A 61 5.30 -7.67 3.22
C ARG A 61 4.19 -8.59 2.73
N ALA A 62 4.51 -9.82 2.39
CA ALA A 62 3.48 -10.79 2.01
C ALA A 62 2.68 -11.27 3.23
N ILE A 63 1.39 -11.59 3.04
CA ILE A 63 0.54 -12.22 4.07
C ILE A 63 1.22 -13.43 4.71
N ALA A 64 1.93 -14.23 3.90
CA ALA A 64 2.62 -15.43 4.36
C ALA A 64 3.69 -15.15 5.43
N GLU A 65 4.32 -13.98 5.39
CA GLU A 65 5.35 -13.57 6.36
C GLU A 65 4.73 -13.24 7.72
N HIS A 66 3.50 -12.71 7.73
CA HIS A 66 2.78 -12.33 8.94
C HIS A 66 2.00 -13.49 9.58
N ARG A 67 1.61 -14.49 8.79
CA ARG A 67 0.72 -15.58 9.21
C ARG A 67 1.23 -16.42 10.39
N THR A 68 2.53 -16.38 10.66
CA THR A 68 3.14 -17.11 11.79
C THR A 68 3.01 -16.37 13.13
N ASN A 69 2.58 -15.10 13.13
CA ASN A 69 2.36 -14.34 14.36
C ASN A 69 1.10 -14.85 15.09
N PRO A 70 1.22 -15.29 16.37
CA PRO A 70 0.07 -15.70 17.18
C PRO A 70 -1.01 -14.63 17.34
N ASP A 71 -0.65 -13.34 17.30
CA ASP A 71 -1.61 -12.23 17.43
C ASP A 71 -2.58 -12.16 16.24
N TYR A 72 -2.21 -12.77 15.11
CA TYR A 72 -3.02 -12.83 13.90
C TYR A 72 -3.68 -14.20 13.68
N ALA A 73 -3.61 -15.08 14.68
CA ALA A 73 -4.29 -16.36 14.65
C ALA A 73 -5.80 -16.16 14.47
N ASP A 74 -6.42 -17.08 13.73
CA ASP A 74 -7.87 -17.12 13.45
C ASP A 74 -8.47 -15.88 12.76
N GLY A 75 -7.63 -14.92 12.35
CA GLY A 75 -8.05 -13.75 11.59
C GLY A 75 -8.25 -14.05 10.10
N VAL A 76 -9.16 -13.29 9.48
CA VAL A 76 -9.40 -13.32 8.04
C VAL A 76 -8.48 -12.33 7.36
N TRP A 77 -7.73 -12.78 6.37
CA TRP A 77 -6.79 -11.92 5.63
C TRP A 77 -7.44 -11.28 4.41
N ALA A 78 -7.14 -9.99 4.21
CA ALA A 78 -7.46 -9.26 2.98
C ALA A 78 -6.25 -8.43 2.54
N ALA A 79 -6.30 -7.92 1.31
CA ALA A 79 -5.32 -6.99 0.78
C ALA A 79 -6.03 -5.71 0.34
N VAL A 80 -5.57 -4.56 0.83
CA VAL A 80 -6.14 -3.25 0.54
C VAL A 80 -5.22 -2.52 -0.44
N ASP A 81 -5.78 -2.10 -1.57
CA ASP A 81 -5.08 -1.32 -2.59
C ASP A 81 -5.06 0.16 -2.18
N VAL A 82 -3.86 0.70 -1.91
CA VAL A 82 -3.62 2.08 -1.46
C VAL A 82 -2.73 2.81 -2.47
N ASP A 83 -3.14 3.99 -2.90
CA ASP A 83 -2.32 4.83 -3.78
C ASP A 83 -1.29 5.65 -2.97
N VAL A 84 -0.16 5.00 -2.70
CA VAL A 84 0.91 5.62 -1.90
C VAL A 84 1.63 6.78 -2.58
N SER A 85 1.42 6.99 -3.90
CA SER A 85 2.11 8.06 -4.64
C SER A 85 1.76 9.45 -4.11
N ARG A 86 0.65 9.56 -3.37
CA ARG A 86 0.20 10.76 -2.67
C ARG A 86 1.15 11.20 -1.57
N TYR A 87 1.95 10.28 -1.05
CA TYR A 87 2.85 10.49 0.09
C TYR A 87 4.33 10.63 -0.32
N ASP A 88 4.66 10.54 -1.61
CA ASP A 88 6.04 10.68 -2.11
C ASP A 88 6.59 12.14 -1.98
N GLY A 89 5.80 13.06 -1.43
CA GLY A 89 6.15 14.46 -1.29
C GLY A 89 6.23 15.19 -2.64
N ARG A 90 7.06 16.23 -2.72
CA ARG A 90 7.21 17.01 -3.94
C ARG A 90 8.02 16.24 -4.97
N SER A 91 7.48 16.08 -6.17
CA SER A 91 8.21 15.45 -7.27
C SER A 91 9.42 16.29 -7.70
N GLU A 92 10.61 15.71 -7.66
CA GLU A 92 11.83 16.31 -8.20
C GLU A 92 12.06 15.90 -9.66
N LYS A 93 12.39 16.88 -10.52
CA LYS A 93 12.72 16.61 -11.92
C LYS A 93 14.19 16.21 -12.05
N ILE A 94 14.43 15.01 -12.56
CA ILE A 94 15.77 14.48 -12.82
C ILE A 94 16.04 14.33 -14.33
N ASN A 95 17.31 14.42 -14.73
CA ASN A 95 17.77 14.09 -16.07
C ASN A 95 18.49 12.74 -16.06
N ILE A 96 17.98 11.77 -16.81
CA ILE A 96 18.55 10.41 -16.89
C ILE A 96 18.78 9.98 -18.34
N THR A 97 19.73 9.07 -18.56
CA THR A 97 19.99 8.48 -19.88
C THR A 97 19.43 7.06 -19.93
N LEU A 98 18.58 6.76 -20.91
CA LEU A 98 17.98 5.44 -21.11
C LEU A 98 18.22 4.94 -22.55
N PRO A 99 18.42 3.63 -22.77
CA PRO A 99 18.50 3.06 -24.11
C PRO A 99 17.24 3.37 -24.93
N ARG A 100 17.40 3.84 -26.17
CA ARG A 100 16.28 4.27 -27.04
C ARG A 100 15.17 3.20 -27.17
N ARG A 101 15.54 1.93 -27.31
CA ARG A 101 14.57 0.83 -27.43
C ARG A 101 13.80 0.57 -26.13
N LEU A 102 14.43 0.79 -24.97
CA LEU A 102 13.78 0.66 -23.68
C LEU A 102 12.81 1.83 -23.45
N LEU A 103 13.23 3.06 -23.74
CA LEU A 103 12.36 4.24 -23.64
C LEU A 103 11.10 4.08 -24.49
N ALA A 104 11.22 3.58 -25.73
CA ALA A 104 10.06 3.32 -26.58
C ALA A 104 9.07 2.29 -25.97
N LYS A 105 9.58 1.27 -25.27
CA LYS A 105 8.73 0.29 -24.57
C LYS A 105 8.02 0.90 -23.36
N ILE A 106 8.74 1.73 -22.60
CA ILE A 106 8.17 2.46 -21.45
C ILE A 106 7.04 3.37 -21.91
N ASP A 107 7.25 4.12 -22.99
CA ASP A 107 6.26 5.04 -23.55
C ASP A 107 4.98 4.35 -23.98
N ASP A 108 5.11 3.17 -24.59
CA ASP A 108 3.98 2.39 -25.05
C ASP A 108 3.21 1.77 -23.87
N TYR A 109 3.93 1.21 -22.90
CA TYR A 109 3.32 0.68 -21.68
C TYR A 109 2.56 1.76 -20.90
N ALA A 110 3.20 2.91 -20.66
CA ALA A 110 2.59 4.00 -19.93
C ALA A 110 1.30 4.48 -20.61
N ARG A 111 1.32 4.67 -21.94
CA ARG A 111 0.13 5.09 -22.71
C ARG A 111 -1.01 4.07 -22.64
N THR A 112 -0.70 2.79 -22.79
CA THR A 112 -1.71 1.71 -22.81
C THR A 112 -2.35 1.47 -21.43
N HIS A 113 -1.67 1.83 -20.36
CA HIS A 113 -2.15 1.66 -18.98
C HIS A 113 -2.60 2.97 -18.33
N GLY A 114 -2.73 4.07 -19.09
CA GLY A 114 -3.15 5.37 -18.56
C GLY A 114 -2.16 6.00 -17.56
N ALA A 115 -0.90 5.56 -17.57
CA ALA A 115 0.15 6.04 -16.69
C ALA A 115 1.08 7.04 -17.38
N THR A 116 1.87 7.77 -16.60
CA THR A 116 2.97 8.62 -17.10
C THR A 116 4.29 7.84 -17.09
N ARG A 117 5.29 8.27 -17.89
CA ARG A 117 6.64 7.68 -17.85
C ARG A 117 7.23 7.71 -16.44
N SER A 118 7.11 8.86 -15.77
CA SER A 118 7.60 9.07 -14.41
C SER A 118 6.88 8.18 -13.41
N GLY A 119 5.54 8.07 -13.51
CA GLY A 119 4.75 7.18 -12.66
C GLY A 119 5.17 5.72 -12.81
N PHE A 120 5.28 5.23 -14.05
CA PHE A 120 5.74 3.86 -14.32
C PHE A 120 7.15 3.60 -13.78
N LEU A 121 8.09 4.53 -13.98
CA LEU A 121 9.46 4.40 -13.47
C LEU A 121 9.50 4.41 -11.93
N ALA A 122 8.69 5.25 -11.29
CA ALA A 122 8.57 5.28 -9.84
C ALA A 122 8.00 3.95 -9.30
N ASP A 123 6.93 3.43 -9.90
CA ASP A 123 6.36 2.12 -9.54
C ASP A 123 7.36 0.99 -9.70
N ALA A 124 8.11 0.98 -10.82
CA ALA A 124 9.15 -0.01 -11.07
C ALA A 124 10.30 0.09 -10.06
N ALA A 125 10.72 1.30 -9.69
CA ALA A 125 11.74 1.51 -8.66
C ALA A 125 11.26 1.02 -7.29
N ARG A 126 10.04 1.38 -6.87
CA ARG A 126 9.44 0.89 -5.61
C ARG A 126 9.32 -0.62 -5.59
N ALA A 127 9.02 -1.26 -6.73
CA ALA A 127 8.96 -2.72 -6.83
C ALA A 127 10.35 -3.38 -6.77
N ALA A 128 11.38 -2.75 -7.33
CA ALA A 128 12.75 -3.27 -7.36
C ALA A 128 13.52 -3.06 -6.05
N MET A 129 13.12 -2.08 -5.24
CA MET A 129 13.72 -1.80 -3.92
C MET A 129 13.09 -2.61 -2.77
N ARG A 130 12.17 -3.53 -3.08
CA ARG A 130 11.58 -4.47 -2.11
C ARG A 130 12.54 -5.58 -1.73
#